data_AF-A0A526TAN2-F1
#
_entry.id   AF-A0A526TAN2-F1
#
_cell.length_a   1.000
_cell.length_b   1.000
_cell.length_c   1.000
_cell.angle_alpha   90.00
_cell.angle_beta   90.00
_cell.angle_gamma   90.00
#
_symmetry.space_group_name_H-M   'P 1'
#
loop_
_entity.id
_entity.type
_entity.pdbx_description
1 polymer ?
#
loop_
_entity_poly.entity_id
_entity_poly.type
_entity_poly.pdbx_seq_one_letter_code
_entity_poly.pdbx_strand_id
1 'polypeptide(L)' 'PSAVLSVQLADVSLADAPATIIGEQQVKPAGQVPISFEIKFDPSVIRSQMTYALQARITVDDKLLFISDMRHQVD' A
#
# COMPACT_ATOMS: atom_id res chain seq x y z
N PRO A 1 5.83 -22.63 1.45
CA PRO A 1 5.31 -21.39 0.83
C PRO A 1 5.55 -20.18 1.74
N SER A 2 6.57 -19.39 1.42
CA SER A 2 6.79 -18.09 2.07
C SER A 2 6.04 -17.02 1.30
N ALA A 3 4.88 -16.57 1.81
CA ALA A 3 4.25 -15.38 1.24
C ALA A 3 4.92 -14.12 1.77
N VAL A 4 4.95 -13.12 0.91
CA VAL A 4 5.44 -11.78 1.18
C VAL A 4 4.33 -10.83 0.81
N LEU A 5 3.84 -10.08 1.79
CA LEU A 5 2.91 -8.99 1.55
C LEU A 5 3.72 -7.70 1.48
N SER A 6 3.62 -6.97 0.38
CA SER A 6 4.19 -5.63 0.21
C SER A 6 3.04 -4.67 0.04
N VAL A 7 2.95 -3.66 0.91
CA VAL A 7 1.90 -2.65 0.89
C VAL A 7 2.55 -1.29 0.76
N GLN A 8 2.03 -0.47 -0.14
CA GLN A 8 2.57 0.84 -0.46
C GLN A 8 1.42 1.85 -0.48
N LEU A 9 1.60 2.94 0.26
CA LEU A 9 0.72 4.09 0.28
C LEU A 9 1.41 5.23 -0.45
N ALA A 10 0.76 5.75 -1.49
CA ALA A 10 1.28 6.83 -2.30
C ALA A 10 0.27 7.97 -2.42
N ASP A 11 0.74 9.21 -2.40
CA ASP A 11 -0.03 10.39 -2.78
C ASP A 11 -0.15 10.46 -4.29
N VAL A 12 -1.38 10.47 -4.79
CA VAL A 12 -1.74 10.62 -6.21
C VAL A 12 -2.68 11.82 -6.41
N SER A 13 -2.67 12.79 -5.48
CA SER A 13 -3.45 14.03 -5.57
C SER A 13 -3.11 14.85 -6.81
N LEU A 14 -1.84 14.85 -7.19
CA LEU A 14 -1.32 15.51 -8.37
C LEU A 14 -1.42 14.56 -9.56
N ALA A 15 -2.44 14.74 -10.42
CA ALA A 15 -2.61 13.94 -11.64
C ALA A 15 -1.42 14.03 -12.60
N ASP A 16 -0.67 15.14 -12.56
CA ASP A 16 0.50 15.42 -13.41
C ASP A 16 1.85 15.19 -12.71
N ALA A 17 1.86 14.67 -11.48
CA ALA A 17 3.10 14.36 -10.76
C ALA A 17 3.25 12.85 -10.50
N PRO A 18 4.49 12.33 -10.46
CA PRO A 18 4.72 10.97 -10.04
C PRO A 18 4.20 10.76 -8.61
N ALA A 19 3.56 9.61 -8.37
CA ALA A 19 2.99 9.27 -7.09
C ALA A 19 4.06 9.34 -5.98
N THR A 20 3.82 10.15 -4.95
CA THR A 20 4.79 10.30 -3.86
C THR A 20 4.56 9.18 -2.85
N ILE A 21 5.53 8.29 -2.67
CA ILE A 21 5.42 7.21 -1.68
C ILE A 21 5.45 7.83 -0.27
N ILE A 22 4.32 7.77 0.41
CA ILE A 22 4.14 8.24 1.78
C ILE A 22 4.63 7.18 2.77
N GLY A 23 4.36 5.92 2.45
CA GLY A 23 4.71 4.80 3.31
C GLY A 23 4.78 3.52 2.51
N GLU A 24 5.73 2.67 2.86
CA GLU A 24 5.84 1.32 2.34
C GLU A 24 6.07 0.38 3.51
N GLN A 25 5.36 -0.74 3.51
CA GLN A 25 5.49 -1.79 4.50
C GLN A 25 5.57 -3.14 3.82
N GLN A 26 6.59 -3.91 4.17
CA GLN A 26 6.69 -5.31 3.79
C GLN A 26 6.47 -6.19 5.03
N VAL A 27 5.62 -7.20 4.91
CA VAL A 27 5.29 -8.16 5.97
C VAL A 27 5.73 -9.56 5.51
N LYS A 28 6.63 -10.16 6.29
CA LYS A 28 7.20 -11.50 6.07
C LYS A 28 7.29 -12.24 7.43
N PRO A 29 6.76 -13.46 7.56
CA PRO A 29 5.93 -14.18 6.60
C PRO A 29 4.51 -13.61 6.57
N ALA A 30 4.03 -13.28 5.38
CA ALA A 30 2.61 -13.13 5.13
C ALA A 30 2.04 -14.56 5.15
N GLY A 31 1.40 -14.94 6.25
CA GLY A 31 0.90 -16.31 6.45
C GLY A 31 -0.33 -16.62 5.60
N GLN A 32 -1.37 -17.13 6.24
CA GLN A 32 -2.66 -17.39 5.60
C GLN A 32 -3.52 -16.11 5.59
N VAL A 33 -4.15 -15.79 4.46
CA VAL A 33 -5.13 -14.71 4.34
C VAL A 33 -6.41 -15.01 5.14
N PRO A 34 -7.06 -14.00 5.77
CA PRO A 34 -6.74 -12.57 5.73
C PRO A 34 -5.53 -12.20 6.59
N ILE A 35 -4.62 -11.41 6.01
CA ILE A 35 -3.39 -10.95 6.67
C ILE A 35 -3.64 -9.57 7.21
N SER A 36 -3.61 -9.42 8.54
CA SER A 36 -3.61 -8.10 9.16
C SER A 36 -2.29 -7.42 8.86
N PHE A 37 -2.35 -6.23 8.29
CA PHE A 37 -1.18 -5.39 8.05
C PHE A 37 -1.46 -4.00 8.57
N GLU A 38 -0.40 -3.34 9.03
CA GLU A 38 -0.43 -1.95 9.44
C GLU A 38 0.63 -1.21 8.63
N ILE A 39 0.24 -0.08 8.07
CA ILE A 39 1.19 0.82 7.41
C ILE A 39 1.36 2.01 8.33
N LYS A 40 2.59 2.19 8.80
CA LYS A 40 2.96 3.39 9.53
C LYS A 40 3.29 4.47 8.52
N PHE A 41 2.50 5.52 8.52
CA PHE A 41 2.77 6.75 7.80
C PHE A 41 2.65 7.92 8.77
N ASP A 42 3.27 9.04 8.42
CA ASP A 42 3.13 10.27 9.19
C ASP A 42 1.76 10.90 8.85
N PRO A 43 0.82 11.01 9.79
CA PRO A 43 -0.48 11.63 9.52
C PRO A 43 -0.35 13.10 9.10
N SER A 44 0.78 13.77 9.38
CA SER A 44 1.04 15.14 8.94
C SER A 44 1.19 15.28 7.42
N VAL A 45 1.51 14.18 6.73
CA VAL A 45 1.55 14.17 5.26
C VAL A 45 0.16 13.98 4.66
N ILE A 46 -0.80 13.49 5.45
CA ILE A 46 -2.18 13.36 5.02
C ILE A 46 -2.85 14.73 5.13
N ARG A 47 -3.04 15.38 3.99
CA ARG A 47 -3.79 16.62 3.85
C ARG A 47 -5.20 16.33 3.35
N SER A 48 -6.13 17.17 3.78
CA SER A 48 -7.48 17.28 3.20
C SER A 48 -7.38 17.74 1.74
N GLN A 49 -8.34 17.33 0.92
CA GLN A 49 -8.37 17.52 -0.54
C GLN A 49 -7.26 16.80 -1.33
N MET A 50 -6.69 15.74 -0.77
CA MET A 50 -5.70 14.90 -1.46
C MET A 50 -6.23 13.49 -1.70
N THR A 51 -5.71 12.84 -2.73
CA THR A 51 -6.05 11.47 -3.11
C THR A 51 -4.87 10.57 -2.86
N TYR A 52 -5.07 9.50 -2.10
CA TYR A 52 -4.05 8.51 -1.80
C TYR A 52 -4.38 7.19 -2.48
N ALA A 53 -3.36 6.55 -3.05
CA ALA A 53 -3.44 5.22 -3.61
C ALA A 53 -2.75 4.23 -2.65
N LEU A 54 -3.51 3.25 -2.18
CA LEU A 54 -3.05 2.13 -1.41
C LEU A 54 -2.90 0.91 -2.32
N GLN A 55 -1.68 0.41 -2.49
CA GLN A 55 -1.38 -0.77 -3.27
C GLN A 55 -0.90 -1.90 -2.35
N ALA A 56 -1.58 -3.05 -2.36
CA ALA A 56 -1.17 -4.24 -1.63
C ALA A 56 -0.84 -5.36 -2.63
N ARG A 57 0.31 -6.01 -2.45
CA ARG A 57 0.81 -7.08 -3.32
C ARG A 57 1.26 -8.28 -2.49
N ILE A 58 0.73 -9.46 -2.79
CA ILE A 58 1.12 -10.72 -2.15
C ILE A 58 1.85 -11.60 -3.18
N THR A 59 3.10 -11.94 -2.88
CA THR A 59 3.92 -12.85 -3.67
C THR A 59 4.26 -14.11 -2.87
N VAL A 60 4.12 -15.29 -3.46
CA VAL A 60 4.52 -16.58 -2.87
C VAL A 60 5.50 -17.24 -3.81
N ASP A 61 6.68 -17.58 -3.32
CA ASP A 61 7.72 -18.27 -4.12
C ASP A 61 7.96 -17.54 -5.47
N ASP A 62 8.16 -16.21 -5.40
CA ASP A 62 8.31 -15.27 -6.53
C ASP A 62 7.13 -15.15 -7.50
N LYS A 63 6.00 -15.82 -7.19
CA LYS A 63 4.77 -15.73 -7.97
C LYS A 63 3.80 -14.72 -7.34
N LEU A 64 3.38 -13.73 -8.12
CA LEU A 64 2.28 -12.85 -7.73
C LEU A 64 0.98 -13.65 -7.58
N LEU A 65 0.45 -13.71 -6.36
CA LEU A 65 -0.84 -14.34 -6.09
C LEU A 65 -1.97 -13.33 -5.99
N PHE A 66 -1.71 -12.17 -5.39
CA PHE A 66 -2.73 -11.16 -5.17
C PHE A 66 -2.16 -9.75 -5.35
N ILE A 67 -2.95 -8.88 -5.96
CA ILE A 67 -2.69 -7.45 -6.00
C ILE A 67 -4.02 -6.72 -5.78
N SER A 68 -3.98 -5.65 -5.00
CA SER A 68 -5.10 -4.76 -4.73
C SER A 68 -4.62 -3.33 -4.88
N ASP A 69 -5.41 -2.52 -5.57
CA ASP A 69 -5.22 -1.08 -5.69
C ASP A 69 -6.50 -0.37 -5.21
N MET A 70 -6.40 0.36 -4.11
CA MET A 70 -7.52 1.08 -3.52
C MET A 70 -7.19 2.56 -3.44
N ARG A 71 -8.07 3.40 -3.98
CA ARG A 71 -7.92 4.86 -3.91
C ARG A 71 -8.80 5.40 -2.81
N HIS A 72 -8.19 6.17 -1.91
CA HIS A 72 -8.86 6.87 -0.83
C HIS A 72 -8.69 8.37 -1.05
N GLN A 73 -9.80 9.04 -1.36
CA GLN A 73 -9.85 10.48 -1.33
C GLN A 73 -10.13 10.94 0.10
N VAL A 74 -9.30 11.84 0.60
CA VAL A 74 -9.54 12.51 1.88
C VAL A 74 -10.11 13.88 1.55
N ASP A 75 -11.37 14.10 1.94
CA ASP A 75 -12.06 15.39 1.86
C ASP A 75 -11.86 16.18 3.16
#